data_AF-A4Y3V8-F1
#
_entry.id   AF-A4Y3V8-F1
#
_cell.length_a   1.000
_cell.length_b   1.000
_cell.length_c   1.000
_cell.angle_alpha   90.00
_cell.angle_beta   90.00
_cell.angle_gamma   90.00
#
_symmetry.space_group_name_H-M   'P 1'
#
loop_
_entity.id
_entity.type
_entity.pdbx_description
1 polymer ?
#
loop_
_entity_poly.entity_id
_entity_poly.type
_entity_poly.pdbx_seq_one_letter_code
_entity_poly.pdbx_strand_id
1 'polypeptide(L)'
;MRLFTVKRLLGALVLVCITISTNANAENVLLDEHWKIIKNKKLARYYLKQSTEVIDGNYKAEIYFKDNDMLFCASSLADNNIGKTLTSEQFRGAYQCYFEDGKPYEQGFRNGQGQLHGLLKKYIATGQLYVESHYENGVKQGPETGYWEGGKIRYKTTYQDGKEVGISELFDSEGKLRGKVCNSGTCVTQYYDNGNLHLETPMVDGLTHGNETNWAFGRIISTQAYVKGKKHGDYFEYFADGKVKRHYRYHNDYKVGEQLDYYENGQIAQKEIIEAPWNVTLSVKYDEKGDMLSSTEEKHQNNSWVYRKHQRFSDGQLTSNIEEDKLKKWVLNEIFEQGELISRSEHIDNQLTGLYLQTLNRSQTVKVITREYFKEGKREGPYEMLKIKHETGEQWLAEQGQYANDKPVGAWKKQQEDATLTFSYDTQGELHGEFRNQTSSGQLLELINFNHGKPEGLVQRYATDGQLYEKGEYRNGQQDGEWVYTHGEFGFNPRPNPERRYWYGRFDQGKQVGHWELRNTEDYVLEIANYDEQSRLHGKQYEFRDNGWIEVINSFHHGEFLNREIPPPVITSDHVFPIF
;
A
#
# COMPACT_ATOMS: atom_id res chain seq x y z
N MET A 1 1.79 14.73 -82.34
CA MET A 1 1.35 14.78 -83.76
C MET A 1 -0.02 14.10 -83.83
N ARG A 2 -1.01 14.80 -84.40
CA ARG A 2 -2.45 14.47 -84.56
C ARG A 2 -3.33 14.52 -83.30
N LEU A 3 -3.98 15.68 -83.17
CA LEU A 3 -5.30 15.89 -82.55
C LEU A 3 -6.36 14.98 -83.21
N PHE A 4 -7.40 14.61 -82.47
CA PHE A 4 -8.80 14.84 -82.89
C PHE A 4 -9.74 14.81 -81.67
N THR A 5 -10.30 15.99 -81.39
CA THR A 5 -11.51 16.25 -80.60
C THR A 5 -12.73 15.95 -81.46
N VAL A 6 -13.81 15.34 -80.91
CA VAL A 6 -15.20 15.65 -81.30
C VAL A 6 -16.16 15.43 -80.12
N LYS A 7 -16.64 16.55 -79.55
CA LYS A 7 -18.03 16.72 -79.06
C LYS A 7 -18.91 17.05 -80.27
N ARG A 8 -20.15 16.55 -80.35
CA ARG A 8 -21.39 17.22 -80.84
C ARG A 8 -22.55 16.21 -80.77
N LEU A 9 -23.67 16.46 -80.07
CA LEU A 9 -24.77 17.44 -80.24
C LEU A 9 -25.84 17.02 -81.28
N LEU A 10 -27.09 17.00 -80.77
CA LEU A 10 -28.36 17.45 -81.34
C LEU A 10 -28.87 16.89 -82.67
N GLY A 11 -30.19 16.68 -82.71
CA GLY A 11 -30.99 16.95 -83.91
C GLY A 11 -32.16 16.02 -84.12
N ALA A 12 -33.35 16.48 -83.74
CA ALA A 12 -34.63 15.89 -84.10
C ALA A 12 -34.78 15.74 -85.63
N LEU A 13 -35.52 14.71 -86.07
CA LEU A 13 -36.45 14.88 -87.18
C LEU A 13 -37.59 13.86 -87.09
N VAL A 14 -38.80 14.41 -87.05
CA VAL A 14 -40.07 13.73 -87.21
C VAL A 14 -40.15 13.14 -88.61
N LEU A 15 -40.49 11.85 -88.74
CA LEU A 15 -41.21 11.37 -89.90
C LEU A 15 -42.43 10.58 -89.42
N VAL A 16 -43.59 11.20 -89.60
CA VAL A 16 -44.91 10.60 -89.43
C VAL A 16 -45.06 9.52 -90.50
N CYS A 17 -44.98 8.25 -90.08
CA CYS A 17 -45.62 7.15 -90.77
C CYS A 17 -46.70 6.61 -89.84
N ILE A 18 -47.94 6.99 -90.13
CA ILE A 18 -49.14 6.46 -89.47
C ILE A 18 -49.30 5.02 -89.99
N THR A 19 -48.75 4.07 -89.26
CA THR A 19 -49.31 2.72 -89.18
C THR A 19 -50.12 2.66 -87.90
N ILE A 20 -51.44 2.77 -88.01
CA ILE A 20 -52.37 2.40 -86.94
C ILE A 20 -52.28 0.88 -86.83
N SER A 21 -51.30 0.38 -86.07
CA SER A 21 -51.38 -0.94 -85.49
C SER A 21 -52.19 -0.80 -84.21
N THR A 22 -53.41 -1.30 -84.24
CA THR A 22 -54.25 -1.48 -83.06
C THR A 22 -53.53 -2.38 -82.06
N ASN A 23 -52.80 -1.80 -81.11
CA ASN A 23 -52.43 -2.52 -79.90
C ASN A 23 -53.72 -2.65 -79.08
N ALA A 24 -54.24 -3.87 -79.00
CA ALA A 24 -55.20 -4.23 -77.97
C ALA A 24 -54.63 -3.75 -76.63
N ASN A 25 -55.40 -2.92 -75.91
CA ASN A 25 -55.03 -2.44 -74.57
C ASN A 25 -54.90 -3.67 -73.66
N ALA A 26 -53.68 -4.14 -73.43
CA ALA A 26 -53.43 -5.11 -72.37
C ALA A 26 -53.80 -4.43 -71.05
N GLU A 27 -54.73 -5.01 -70.28
CA GLU A 27 -55.11 -4.46 -68.98
C GLU A 27 -53.88 -4.43 -68.06
N ASN A 28 -53.61 -3.27 -67.45
CA ASN A 28 -52.53 -3.12 -66.47
C ASN A 28 -52.76 -4.07 -65.29
N VAL A 29 -51.72 -4.80 -64.88
CA VAL A 29 -51.78 -5.71 -63.73
C VAL A 29 -51.59 -4.90 -62.45
N LEU A 30 -52.61 -4.85 -61.59
CA LEU A 30 -52.58 -4.09 -60.34
C LEU A 30 -51.83 -4.84 -59.24
N LEU A 31 -50.96 -4.13 -58.53
CA LEU A 31 -50.07 -4.67 -57.49
C LEU A 31 -50.25 -3.90 -56.17
N ASP A 32 -50.25 -4.60 -55.04
CA ASP A 32 -50.19 -3.99 -53.70
C ASP A 32 -48.74 -3.55 -53.34
N GLU A 33 -48.55 -3.02 -52.12
CA GLU A 33 -47.22 -2.57 -51.64
C GLU A 33 -46.16 -3.69 -51.58
N HIS A 34 -46.59 -4.95 -51.56
CA HIS A 34 -45.76 -6.16 -51.55
C HIS A 34 -45.67 -6.83 -52.93
N TRP A 35 -46.10 -6.13 -54.00
CA TRP A 35 -46.09 -6.60 -55.39
C TRP A 35 -46.95 -7.85 -55.63
N LYS A 36 -47.96 -8.08 -54.78
CA LYS A 36 -48.95 -9.14 -55.00
C LYS A 36 -50.02 -8.66 -55.97
N ILE A 37 -50.43 -9.55 -56.88
CA ILE A 37 -51.50 -9.24 -57.83
C ILE A 37 -52.83 -9.14 -57.10
N ILE A 38 -53.51 -8.02 -57.28
CA ILE A 38 -54.80 -7.72 -56.66
C ILE A 38 -55.82 -7.24 -57.69
N LYS A 39 -57.11 -7.39 -57.40
CA LYS A 39 -58.20 -6.87 -58.25
C LYS A 39 -58.76 -5.55 -57.75
N ASN A 40 -58.60 -5.25 -56.47
CA ASN A 40 -59.17 -4.05 -55.85
C ASN A 40 -58.30 -2.82 -56.13
N LYS A 41 -58.75 -1.97 -57.07
CA LYS A 41 -58.08 -0.71 -57.43
C LYS A 41 -57.75 0.18 -56.22
N LYS A 42 -58.55 0.18 -55.15
CA LYS A 42 -58.29 1.01 -53.96
C LYS A 42 -57.08 0.56 -53.14
N LEU A 43 -56.71 -0.71 -53.23
CA LEU A 43 -55.59 -1.30 -52.49
C LEU A 43 -54.29 -1.36 -53.31
N ALA A 44 -54.36 -1.00 -54.59
CA ALA A 44 -53.22 -1.04 -55.49
C ALA A 44 -52.31 0.17 -55.27
N ARG A 45 -51.02 -0.10 -55.08
CA ARG A 45 -49.94 0.90 -54.97
C ARG A 45 -49.22 1.06 -56.30
N TYR A 46 -49.09 -0.03 -57.06
CA TYR A 46 -48.43 -0.04 -58.35
C TYR A 46 -49.29 -0.69 -59.43
N TYR A 47 -48.92 -0.48 -60.69
CA TYR A 47 -49.39 -1.32 -61.79
C TYR A 47 -48.25 -1.70 -62.72
N LEU A 48 -48.23 -2.96 -63.17
CA LEU A 48 -47.32 -3.45 -64.19
C LEU A 48 -47.97 -3.27 -65.56
N LYS A 49 -47.28 -2.56 -66.44
CA LYS A 49 -47.60 -2.47 -67.86
C LYS A 49 -46.89 -3.61 -68.58
N GLN A 50 -47.63 -4.70 -68.82
CA GLN A 50 -47.11 -5.85 -69.56
C GLN A 50 -46.94 -5.49 -71.04
N SER A 51 -45.74 -5.71 -71.57
CA SER A 51 -45.41 -5.43 -72.97
C SER A 51 -45.23 -6.74 -73.75
N THR A 52 -45.57 -6.72 -75.04
CA THR A 52 -45.16 -7.76 -76.00
C THR A 52 -43.79 -7.47 -76.62
N GLU A 53 -43.19 -6.32 -76.31
CA GLU A 53 -41.85 -5.94 -76.73
C GLU A 53 -40.80 -6.84 -76.05
N VAL A 54 -39.92 -7.44 -76.86
CA VAL A 54 -38.84 -8.31 -76.39
C VAL A 54 -37.51 -7.60 -76.57
N ILE A 55 -36.75 -7.47 -75.48
CA ILE A 55 -35.41 -6.87 -75.43
C ILE A 55 -34.43 -7.97 -75.02
N ASP A 56 -33.46 -8.28 -75.89
CA ASP A 56 -32.45 -9.32 -75.67
C ASP A 56 -33.05 -10.67 -75.22
N GLY A 57 -34.17 -11.07 -75.83
CA GLY A 57 -34.86 -12.34 -75.53
C GLY A 57 -35.74 -12.35 -74.28
N ASN A 58 -35.92 -11.22 -73.60
CA ASN A 58 -36.77 -11.07 -72.42
C ASN A 58 -37.89 -10.05 -72.66
N TYR A 59 -39.04 -10.21 -72.03
CA TYR A 59 -40.19 -9.31 -72.17
C TYR A 59 -39.98 -8.02 -71.39
N LYS A 60 -40.14 -6.86 -72.03
CA LYS A 60 -40.03 -5.57 -71.37
C LYS A 60 -41.09 -5.43 -70.27
N ALA A 61 -40.67 -4.98 -69.08
CA ALA A 61 -41.52 -4.80 -67.92
C ALA A 61 -41.33 -3.40 -67.31
N GLU A 62 -42.42 -2.65 -67.22
CA GLU A 62 -42.46 -1.31 -66.62
C GLU A 62 -43.53 -1.29 -65.51
N ILE A 63 -43.10 -0.98 -64.29
CA ILE A 63 -43.96 -0.88 -63.11
C ILE A 63 -44.10 0.59 -62.77
N TYR A 64 -45.32 1.06 -62.56
CA TYR A 64 -45.63 2.46 -62.29
C TYR A 64 -46.31 2.63 -60.93
N PHE A 65 -46.07 3.76 -60.26
CA PHE A 65 -46.89 4.22 -59.14
C PHE A 65 -48.30 4.52 -59.64
N LYS A 66 -49.30 3.94 -59.00
CA LYS A 66 -50.69 4.03 -59.47
C LYS A 66 -51.28 5.44 -59.32
N ASP A 67 -50.85 6.20 -58.30
CA ASP A 67 -51.50 7.47 -57.96
C ASP A 67 -51.01 8.65 -58.81
N ASN A 68 -49.81 8.57 -59.40
CA ASN A 68 -49.20 9.67 -60.17
C ASN A 68 -48.61 9.25 -61.53
N ASP A 69 -48.78 7.99 -61.93
CA ASP A 69 -48.25 7.41 -63.19
C ASP A 69 -46.72 7.56 -63.38
N MET A 70 -45.98 7.77 -62.29
CA MET A 70 -44.51 7.82 -62.33
C MET A 70 -43.94 6.40 -62.43
N LEU A 71 -42.90 6.23 -63.25
CA LEU A 71 -42.20 4.95 -63.38
C LEU A 71 -41.54 4.59 -62.05
N PHE A 72 -41.88 3.43 -61.48
CA PHE A 72 -41.27 2.91 -60.26
C PHE A 72 -40.08 2.01 -60.58
N CYS A 73 -40.22 1.05 -61.50
CA CYS A 73 -39.12 0.18 -61.92
C CYS A 73 -39.29 -0.22 -63.39
N ALA A 74 -38.18 -0.23 -64.13
CA ALA A 74 -38.11 -0.79 -65.48
C ALA A 74 -37.05 -1.91 -65.53
N SER A 75 -37.40 -3.02 -66.17
CA SER A 75 -36.49 -4.14 -66.47
C SER A 75 -37.05 -5.00 -67.60
N SER A 76 -36.56 -6.24 -67.73
CA SER A 76 -37.16 -7.27 -68.56
C SER A 76 -37.44 -8.54 -67.73
N LEU A 77 -38.38 -9.37 -68.18
CA LEU A 77 -38.80 -10.62 -67.54
C LEU A 77 -38.53 -11.81 -68.46
N ALA A 78 -38.12 -12.94 -67.89
CA ALA A 78 -37.94 -14.17 -68.66
C ALA A 78 -39.27 -14.72 -69.22
N ASP A 79 -40.38 -14.47 -68.54
CA ASP A 79 -41.73 -14.88 -68.92
C ASP A 79 -42.72 -13.75 -68.60
N ASN A 80 -43.70 -13.52 -69.48
CA ASN A 80 -44.81 -12.60 -69.25
C ASN A 80 -45.79 -13.11 -68.17
N ASN A 81 -45.76 -14.40 -67.84
CA ASN A 81 -46.52 -14.95 -66.73
C ASN A 81 -45.81 -14.72 -65.39
N ILE A 82 -46.20 -13.65 -64.70
CA ILE A 82 -45.61 -13.24 -63.41
C ILE A 82 -46.17 -13.98 -62.19
N GLY A 83 -47.05 -14.98 -62.35
CA GLY A 83 -47.60 -15.77 -61.25
C GLY A 83 -48.58 -14.97 -60.37
N LYS A 84 -48.57 -15.19 -59.05
CA LYS A 84 -49.45 -14.48 -58.07
C LYS A 84 -48.80 -13.23 -57.46
N THR A 85 -47.48 -13.14 -57.52
CA THR A 85 -46.66 -12.09 -56.92
C THR A 85 -45.48 -11.86 -57.83
N LEU A 86 -45.25 -10.61 -58.21
CA LEU A 86 -44.04 -10.22 -58.93
C LEU A 86 -42.91 -10.08 -57.92
N THR A 87 -41.76 -10.69 -58.19
CA THR A 87 -40.54 -10.51 -57.38
C THR A 87 -39.44 -9.89 -58.23
N SER A 88 -38.57 -9.11 -57.60
CA SER A 88 -37.40 -8.54 -58.29
C SER A 88 -36.45 -9.62 -58.82
N GLU A 89 -36.51 -10.85 -58.30
CA GLU A 89 -35.78 -12.01 -58.81
C GLU A 89 -36.28 -12.48 -60.18
N GLN A 90 -37.47 -12.07 -60.64
CA GLN A 90 -37.96 -12.36 -61.99
C GLN A 90 -37.35 -11.42 -63.05
N PHE A 91 -36.75 -10.29 -62.63
CA PHE A 91 -36.07 -9.38 -63.53
C PHE A 91 -34.82 -10.03 -64.16
N ARG A 92 -34.56 -9.69 -65.41
CA ARG A 92 -33.45 -10.15 -66.24
C ARG A 92 -32.80 -8.95 -66.92
N GLY A 93 -31.48 -8.98 -66.98
CA GLY A 93 -30.71 -7.90 -67.57
C GLY A 93 -30.66 -6.66 -66.68
N ALA A 94 -30.44 -5.51 -67.30
CA ALA A 94 -30.41 -4.23 -66.60
C ALA A 94 -31.78 -3.89 -66.00
N TYR A 95 -31.78 -3.28 -64.82
CA TYR A 95 -32.97 -2.73 -64.22
C TYR A 95 -32.67 -1.38 -63.58
N GLN A 96 -33.68 -0.52 -63.54
CA GLN A 96 -33.61 0.77 -62.87
C GLN A 96 -34.94 1.08 -62.20
N CYS A 97 -34.86 1.41 -60.92
CA CYS A 97 -35.97 1.79 -60.07
C CYS A 97 -35.83 3.23 -59.58
N TYR A 98 -36.95 3.85 -59.26
CA TYR A 98 -37.08 5.27 -58.93
C TYR A 98 -37.94 5.46 -57.67
N PHE A 99 -37.69 6.54 -56.95
CA PHE A 99 -38.59 7.05 -55.93
C PHE A 99 -39.87 7.63 -56.57
N GLU A 100 -40.88 7.89 -55.74
CA GLU A 100 -42.18 8.45 -56.19
C GLU A 100 -42.05 9.86 -56.80
N ASP A 101 -40.94 10.56 -56.54
CA ASP A 101 -40.57 11.84 -57.14
C ASP A 101 -39.76 11.71 -58.45
N GLY A 102 -39.54 10.49 -58.94
CA GLY A 102 -38.82 10.19 -60.18
C GLY A 102 -37.30 10.18 -60.07
N LYS A 103 -36.71 10.43 -58.90
CA LYS A 103 -35.26 10.29 -58.71
C LYS A 103 -34.85 8.83 -58.68
N PRO A 104 -33.64 8.46 -59.14
CA PRO A 104 -33.19 7.07 -59.09
C PRO A 104 -33.15 6.58 -57.65
N TYR A 105 -33.56 5.33 -57.44
CA TYR A 105 -33.55 4.61 -56.17
C TYR A 105 -32.50 3.49 -56.18
N GLU A 106 -32.53 2.67 -57.23
CA GLU A 106 -31.62 1.55 -57.40
C GLU A 106 -31.46 1.24 -58.89
N GLN A 107 -30.25 0.91 -59.32
CA GLN A 107 -30.02 0.37 -60.66
C GLN A 107 -28.98 -0.75 -60.59
N GLY A 108 -29.15 -1.76 -61.41
CA GLY A 108 -28.25 -2.90 -61.43
C GLY A 108 -28.53 -3.82 -62.60
N PHE A 109 -27.97 -5.02 -62.52
CA PHE A 109 -28.17 -6.06 -63.52
C PHE A 109 -28.43 -7.40 -62.85
N ARG A 110 -29.31 -8.21 -63.47
CA ARG A 110 -29.60 -9.57 -63.04
C ARG A 110 -29.29 -10.57 -64.15
N ASN A 111 -28.60 -11.65 -63.80
CA ASN A 111 -28.24 -12.72 -64.74
C ASN A 111 -29.47 -13.52 -65.19
N GLY A 112 -29.28 -14.53 -66.06
CA GLY A 112 -30.37 -15.39 -66.57
C GLY A 112 -31.15 -16.15 -65.48
N GLN A 113 -30.59 -16.27 -64.27
CA GLN A 113 -31.21 -16.91 -63.11
C GLN A 113 -31.92 -15.90 -62.19
N GLY A 114 -31.84 -14.60 -62.49
CA GLY A 114 -32.45 -13.54 -61.68
C GLY A 114 -31.60 -13.05 -60.53
N GLN A 115 -30.36 -13.51 -60.43
CA GLN A 115 -29.43 -13.11 -59.36
C GLN A 115 -28.70 -11.82 -59.75
N LEU A 116 -28.41 -10.97 -58.77
CA LEU A 116 -27.60 -9.77 -58.98
C LEU A 116 -26.24 -10.14 -59.58
N HIS A 117 -25.83 -9.42 -60.63
CA HIS A 117 -24.56 -9.66 -61.31
C HIS A 117 -24.05 -8.33 -61.88
N GLY A 118 -22.76 -8.03 -61.71
CA GLY A 118 -22.15 -6.75 -62.08
C GLY A 118 -22.37 -5.65 -61.04
N LEU A 119 -22.38 -4.39 -61.50
CA LEU A 119 -22.43 -3.20 -60.65
C LEU A 119 -23.88 -2.89 -60.24
N LEU A 120 -24.11 -2.83 -58.93
CA LEU A 120 -25.32 -2.32 -58.30
C LEU A 120 -25.05 -0.91 -57.76
N LYS A 121 -25.94 0.04 -58.05
CA LYS A 121 -25.94 1.38 -57.43
C LYS A 121 -27.24 1.61 -56.70
N LYS A 122 -27.16 2.16 -55.49
CA LYS A 122 -28.33 2.63 -54.74
C LYS A 122 -28.20 4.10 -54.44
N TYR A 123 -29.33 4.76 -54.33
CA TYR A 123 -29.44 6.19 -54.13
C TYR A 123 -30.38 6.46 -52.95
N ILE A 124 -30.17 7.59 -52.26
CA ILE A 124 -31.11 8.10 -51.26
C ILE A 124 -32.17 9.00 -51.93
N ALA A 125 -33.26 9.34 -51.22
CA ALA A 125 -34.39 10.11 -51.74
C ALA A 125 -34.03 11.52 -52.29
N THR A 126 -32.84 12.04 -51.96
CA THR A 126 -32.31 13.27 -52.58
C THR A 126 -31.82 13.06 -54.01
N GLY A 127 -31.72 11.80 -54.48
CA GLY A 127 -31.17 11.39 -55.77
C GLY A 127 -29.65 11.19 -55.75
N GLN A 128 -29.03 11.31 -54.59
CA GLN A 128 -27.59 11.15 -54.42
C GLN A 128 -27.21 9.69 -54.25
N LEU A 129 -26.08 9.31 -54.86
CA LEU A 129 -25.51 7.98 -54.76
C LEU A 129 -25.17 7.64 -53.30
N TYR A 130 -25.64 6.50 -52.84
CA TYR A 130 -25.49 6.02 -51.47
C TYR A 130 -24.46 4.88 -51.37
N VAL A 131 -24.50 3.95 -52.34
CA VAL A 131 -23.54 2.84 -52.41
C VAL A 131 -23.39 2.35 -53.85
N GLU A 132 -22.18 1.93 -54.19
CA GLU A 132 -21.83 1.16 -55.38
C GLU A 132 -21.22 -0.16 -54.94
N SER A 133 -21.80 -1.28 -55.37
CA SER A 133 -21.39 -2.63 -54.96
C SER A 133 -21.30 -3.55 -56.17
N HIS A 134 -20.29 -4.41 -56.21
CA HIS A 134 -20.17 -5.43 -57.26
C HIS A 134 -20.71 -6.78 -56.79
N TYR A 135 -21.44 -7.47 -57.67
CA TYR A 135 -22.01 -8.78 -57.43
C TYR A 135 -21.61 -9.78 -58.51
N GLU A 136 -21.40 -11.03 -58.13
CA GLU A 136 -21.26 -12.16 -59.03
C GLU A 136 -22.25 -13.26 -58.58
N ASN A 137 -23.23 -13.56 -59.44
CA ASN A 137 -24.24 -14.61 -59.22
C ASN A 137 -24.95 -14.51 -57.85
N GLY A 138 -25.30 -13.29 -57.46
CA GLY A 138 -26.03 -12.98 -56.23
C GLY A 138 -25.14 -12.75 -55.00
N VAL A 139 -23.84 -12.98 -55.09
CA VAL A 139 -22.88 -12.81 -54.00
C VAL A 139 -22.06 -11.54 -54.22
N LYS A 140 -21.79 -10.74 -53.18
CA LYS A 140 -20.91 -9.58 -53.31
C LYS A 140 -19.49 -10.04 -53.66
N GLN A 141 -18.92 -9.45 -54.70
CA GLN A 141 -17.60 -9.80 -55.24
C GLN A 141 -16.94 -8.57 -55.86
N GLY A 142 -15.77 -8.18 -55.38
CA GLY A 142 -15.04 -7.00 -55.84
C GLY A 142 -15.29 -5.74 -55.00
N PRO A 143 -15.00 -4.54 -55.52
CA PRO A 143 -15.02 -3.31 -54.74
C PRO A 143 -16.44 -2.89 -54.33
N GLU A 144 -16.55 -2.26 -53.17
CA GLU A 144 -17.75 -1.56 -52.71
C GLU A 144 -17.34 -0.16 -52.19
N THR A 145 -18.09 0.86 -52.60
CA THR A 145 -17.91 2.24 -52.13
C THR A 145 -19.23 2.78 -51.61
N GLY A 146 -19.25 3.20 -50.34
CA GLY A 146 -20.37 3.89 -49.74
C GLY A 146 -20.13 5.40 -49.61
N TYR A 147 -21.21 6.17 -49.60
CA TYR A 147 -21.17 7.63 -49.60
C TYR A 147 -21.99 8.23 -48.45
N TRP A 148 -21.59 9.40 -47.98
CA TRP A 148 -22.39 10.24 -47.08
C TRP A 148 -23.51 10.96 -47.84
N GLU A 149 -24.48 11.53 -47.14
CA GLU A 149 -25.51 12.43 -47.71
C GLU A 149 -24.92 13.72 -48.32
N GLY A 150 -23.61 13.97 -48.15
CA GLY A 150 -22.87 15.02 -48.84
C GLY A 150 -22.19 14.56 -50.15
N GLY A 151 -22.25 13.26 -50.48
CA GLY A 151 -21.70 12.68 -51.71
C GLY A 151 -20.20 12.39 -51.63
N LYS A 152 -19.57 12.78 -50.51
CA LYS A 152 -18.22 12.37 -50.17
C LYS A 152 -18.22 10.89 -49.79
N ILE A 153 -17.10 10.23 -50.07
CA ILE A 153 -16.91 8.81 -49.75
C ILE A 153 -16.98 8.66 -48.23
N ARG A 154 -17.74 7.66 -47.79
CA ARG A 154 -17.86 7.23 -46.39
C ARG A 154 -16.97 6.04 -46.11
N TYR A 155 -16.94 5.06 -47.02
CA TYR A 155 -16.04 3.93 -46.93
C TYR A 155 -15.72 3.34 -48.31
N LYS A 156 -14.59 2.64 -48.40
CA LYS A 156 -14.23 1.75 -49.49
C LYS A 156 -13.83 0.40 -48.92
N THR A 157 -14.34 -0.68 -49.49
CA THR A 157 -13.97 -2.04 -49.10
C THR A 157 -13.94 -2.94 -50.34
N THR A 158 -13.43 -4.16 -50.18
CA THR A 158 -13.46 -5.19 -51.21
C THR A 158 -14.09 -6.45 -50.64
N TYR A 159 -14.99 -7.06 -51.38
CA TYR A 159 -15.60 -8.34 -51.03
C TYR A 159 -15.02 -9.48 -51.84
N GLN A 160 -14.84 -10.62 -51.20
CA GLN A 160 -14.59 -11.90 -51.84
C GLN A 160 -15.50 -12.95 -51.20
N ASP A 161 -16.30 -13.64 -52.02
CA ASP A 161 -17.26 -14.65 -51.56
C ASP A 161 -18.22 -14.12 -50.49
N GLY A 162 -18.66 -12.86 -50.65
CA GLY A 162 -19.58 -12.19 -49.72
C GLY A 162 -18.96 -11.71 -48.41
N LYS A 163 -17.65 -11.88 -48.21
CA LYS A 163 -16.91 -11.41 -47.01
C LYS A 163 -15.98 -10.27 -47.37
N GLU A 164 -15.83 -9.29 -46.47
CA GLU A 164 -14.82 -8.24 -46.65
C GLU A 164 -13.40 -8.84 -46.61
N VAL A 165 -12.53 -8.40 -47.52
CA VAL A 165 -11.14 -8.83 -47.63
C VAL A 165 -10.22 -7.63 -47.85
N GLY A 166 -8.95 -7.77 -47.46
CA GLY A 166 -7.95 -6.71 -47.56
C GLY A 166 -8.18 -5.61 -46.53
N ILE A 167 -8.13 -4.35 -46.99
CA ILE A 167 -8.21 -3.16 -46.13
C ILE A 167 -9.45 -2.34 -46.49
N SER A 168 -10.31 -2.09 -45.50
CA SER A 168 -11.41 -1.12 -45.60
C SER A 168 -10.92 0.28 -45.23
N GLU A 169 -11.11 1.27 -46.11
CA GLU A 169 -10.85 2.68 -45.81
C GLU A 169 -12.12 3.36 -45.30
N LEU A 170 -12.03 4.09 -44.19
CA LEU A 170 -13.14 4.81 -43.55
C LEU A 170 -12.87 6.31 -43.57
N PHE A 171 -13.88 7.10 -43.92
CA PHE A 171 -13.80 8.55 -44.06
C PHE A 171 -14.92 9.25 -43.29
N ASP A 172 -14.66 10.43 -42.73
CA ASP A 172 -15.69 11.27 -42.10
C ASP A 172 -16.53 12.04 -43.14
N SER A 173 -17.52 12.81 -42.66
CA SER A 173 -18.39 13.68 -43.45
C SER A 173 -17.64 14.78 -44.20
N GLU A 174 -16.43 15.14 -43.77
CA GLU A 174 -15.58 16.10 -44.45
C GLU A 174 -14.72 15.44 -45.56
N GLY A 175 -14.67 14.10 -45.62
CA GLY A 175 -13.90 13.32 -46.58
C GLY A 175 -12.48 13.01 -46.12
N LYS A 176 -12.18 13.19 -44.83
CA LYS A 176 -10.87 12.92 -44.24
C LYS A 176 -10.80 11.48 -43.76
N LEU A 177 -9.67 10.82 -44.03
CA LEU A 177 -9.43 9.44 -43.63
C LEU A 177 -9.44 9.31 -42.11
N ARG A 178 -10.24 8.39 -41.59
CA ARG A 178 -10.40 8.08 -40.17
C ARG A 178 -9.89 6.69 -39.81
N GLY A 179 -9.87 5.75 -40.76
CA GLY A 179 -9.31 4.43 -40.49
C GLY A 179 -9.02 3.62 -41.73
N LYS A 180 -8.12 2.66 -41.55
CA LYS A 180 -7.83 1.55 -42.45
C LYS A 180 -8.02 0.27 -41.63
N VAL A 181 -9.07 -0.47 -41.89
CA VAL A 181 -9.43 -1.66 -41.09
C VAL A 181 -9.02 -2.92 -41.83
N CYS A 182 -8.25 -3.77 -41.16
CA CYS A 182 -7.82 -5.07 -41.67
C CYS A 182 -8.98 -6.07 -41.55
N ASN A 183 -9.43 -6.62 -42.68
CA ASN A 183 -10.57 -7.56 -42.72
C ASN A 183 -10.15 -9.02 -42.86
N SER A 184 -8.91 -9.30 -43.26
CA SER A 184 -8.45 -10.67 -43.53
C SER A 184 -6.93 -10.79 -43.60
N GLY A 185 -6.38 -11.93 -43.17
CA GLY A 185 -4.96 -12.27 -43.37
C GLY A 185 -4.02 -11.59 -42.37
N THR A 186 -2.83 -11.22 -42.85
CA THR A 186 -1.83 -10.46 -42.09
C THR A 186 -1.80 -9.02 -42.59
N CYS A 187 -2.36 -8.11 -41.81
CA CYS A 187 -2.36 -6.68 -42.12
C CYS A 187 -2.37 -5.84 -40.83
N VAL A 188 -2.39 -4.52 -41.00
CA VAL A 188 -2.35 -3.56 -39.91
C VAL A 188 -3.59 -2.70 -39.97
N THR A 189 -4.36 -2.68 -38.88
CA THR A 189 -5.45 -1.74 -38.70
C THR A 189 -4.88 -0.41 -38.22
N GLN A 190 -5.25 0.70 -38.84
CA GLN A 190 -4.80 2.04 -38.49
C GLN A 190 -5.98 2.96 -38.28
N TYR A 191 -5.94 3.81 -37.25
CA TYR A 191 -6.93 4.85 -37.03
C TYR A 191 -6.26 6.22 -36.92
N TYR A 192 -6.96 7.24 -37.44
CA TYR A 192 -6.46 8.60 -37.55
C TYR A 192 -7.36 9.57 -36.79
N ASP A 193 -6.76 10.34 -35.88
CA ASP A 193 -7.44 11.47 -35.24
C ASP A 193 -6.87 12.78 -35.76
N ASN A 194 -7.77 13.66 -36.19
CA ASN A 194 -7.43 14.92 -36.82
C ASN A 194 -6.36 14.81 -37.93
N GLY A 195 -6.27 13.65 -38.60
CA GLY A 195 -5.41 13.39 -39.75
C GLY A 195 -4.04 12.84 -39.37
N ASN A 196 -3.75 12.74 -38.07
CA ASN A 196 -2.57 12.11 -37.54
C ASN A 196 -2.91 10.67 -37.12
N LEU A 197 -1.98 9.74 -37.34
CA LEU A 197 -2.10 8.38 -36.82
C LEU A 197 -2.23 8.45 -35.29
N HIS A 198 -3.22 7.75 -34.71
CA HIS A 198 -3.40 7.67 -33.25
C HIS A 198 -3.38 6.23 -32.73
N LEU A 199 -3.68 5.24 -33.57
CA LEU A 199 -3.63 3.83 -33.23
C LEU A 199 -3.23 2.98 -34.44
N GLU A 200 -2.40 1.99 -34.19
CA GLU A 200 -1.95 1.00 -35.16
C GLU A 200 -1.91 -0.36 -34.48
N THR A 201 -2.65 -1.31 -35.05
CA THR A 201 -2.88 -2.63 -34.47
C THR A 201 -2.56 -3.68 -35.53
N PRO A 202 -1.41 -4.36 -35.43
CA PRO A 202 -1.08 -5.51 -36.28
C PRO A 202 -2.02 -6.69 -36.01
N MET A 203 -2.52 -7.31 -37.08
CA MET A 203 -3.52 -8.37 -37.04
C MET A 203 -3.01 -9.59 -37.83
N VAL A 204 -3.26 -10.79 -37.29
CA VAL A 204 -3.08 -12.07 -37.98
C VAL A 204 -4.36 -12.88 -37.79
N ASP A 205 -4.99 -13.28 -38.90
CA ASP A 205 -6.22 -14.08 -38.93
C ASP A 205 -7.37 -13.46 -38.11
N GLY A 206 -7.48 -12.13 -38.17
CA GLY A 206 -8.52 -11.37 -37.45
C GLY A 206 -8.26 -11.16 -35.95
N LEU A 207 -7.11 -11.62 -35.43
CA LEU A 207 -6.70 -11.42 -34.04
C LEU A 207 -5.46 -10.52 -33.95
N THR A 208 -5.39 -9.67 -32.93
CA THR A 208 -4.21 -8.82 -32.68
C THR A 208 -2.96 -9.66 -32.48
N HIS A 209 -1.89 -9.38 -33.21
CA HIS A 209 -0.64 -10.14 -33.13
C HIS A 209 0.54 -9.26 -33.52
N GLY A 210 1.46 -9.04 -32.59
CA GLY A 210 2.54 -8.06 -32.70
C GLY A 210 2.32 -6.87 -31.77
N ASN A 211 3.02 -5.76 -32.04
CA ASN A 211 2.98 -4.58 -31.19
C ASN A 211 1.90 -3.60 -31.66
N GLU A 212 0.84 -3.47 -30.86
CA GLU A 212 -0.07 -2.35 -30.96
C GLU A 212 0.63 -1.07 -30.48
N THR A 213 0.47 0.02 -31.21
CA THR A 213 1.10 1.30 -30.90
C THR A 213 0.05 2.40 -30.85
N ASN A 214 0.14 3.26 -29.85
CA ASN A 214 -0.73 4.42 -29.68
C ASN A 214 0.07 5.70 -29.80
N TRP A 215 -0.50 6.70 -30.48
CA TRP A 215 0.10 8.01 -30.67
C TRP A 215 -0.82 9.11 -30.16
N ALA A 216 -0.22 10.17 -29.63
CA ALA A 216 -0.87 11.45 -29.40
C ALA A 216 0.07 12.58 -29.80
N PHE A 217 -0.47 13.61 -30.45
CA PHE A 217 0.30 14.78 -30.91
C PHE A 217 1.55 14.41 -31.74
N GLY A 218 1.47 13.33 -32.53
CA GLY A 218 2.57 12.84 -33.37
C GLY A 218 3.69 12.08 -32.65
N ARG A 219 3.53 11.79 -31.35
CA ARG A 219 4.49 11.01 -30.54
C ARG A 219 3.86 9.70 -30.09
N ILE A 220 4.66 8.65 -29.96
CA ILE A 220 4.22 7.38 -29.37
C ILE A 220 4.00 7.62 -27.88
N ILE A 221 2.81 7.27 -27.39
CA ILE A 221 2.46 7.38 -25.97
C ILE A 221 2.41 6.01 -25.28
N SER A 222 2.20 4.93 -26.03
CA SER A 222 2.33 3.57 -25.53
C SER A 222 2.51 2.53 -26.63
N THR A 223 3.07 1.38 -26.26
CA THR A 223 3.11 0.16 -27.07
C THR A 223 2.68 -1.05 -26.24
N GLN A 224 1.98 -2.00 -26.84
CA GLN A 224 1.56 -3.24 -26.20
C GLN A 224 1.77 -4.42 -27.15
N ALA A 225 2.57 -5.38 -26.72
CA ALA A 225 2.74 -6.64 -27.45
C ALA A 225 1.55 -7.59 -27.22
N TYR A 226 1.08 -8.21 -28.31
CA TYR A 226 -0.01 -9.18 -28.32
C TYR A 226 0.40 -10.46 -29.07
N VAL A 227 -0.14 -11.60 -28.63
CA VAL A 227 -0.10 -12.87 -29.35
C VAL A 227 -1.53 -13.41 -29.41
N LYS A 228 -2.11 -13.45 -30.62
CA LYS A 228 -3.45 -13.99 -30.91
C LYS A 228 -4.54 -13.38 -30.01
N GLY A 229 -4.57 -12.05 -29.94
CA GLY A 229 -5.55 -11.26 -29.21
C GLY A 229 -5.29 -11.10 -27.71
N LYS A 230 -4.26 -11.77 -27.16
CA LYS A 230 -3.90 -11.68 -25.74
C LYS A 230 -2.63 -10.86 -25.53
N LYS A 231 -2.58 -10.04 -24.48
CA LYS A 231 -1.36 -9.29 -24.11
C LYS A 231 -0.26 -10.27 -23.76
N HIS A 232 0.90 -10.12 -24.40
CA HIS A 232 2.03 -11.03 -24.25
C HIS A 232 3.32 -10.32 -24.64
N GLY A 233 4.31 -10.31 -23.75
CA GLY A 233 5.54 -9.55 -23.91
C GLY A 233 5.48 -8.19 -23.23
N ASP A 234 6.29 -7.25 -23.71
CA ASP A 234 6.46 -5.94 -23.09
C ASP A 234 5.30 -4.98 -23.42
N TYR A 235 5.00 -4.13 -22.44
CA TYR A 235 4.16 -2.94 -22.54
C TYR A 235 5.00 -1.74 -22.12
N PHE A 236 4.97 -0.68 -22.92
CA PHE A 236 5.60 0.59 -22.59
C PHE A 236 4.57 1.71 -22.62
N GLU A 237 4.70 2.62 -21.66
CA GLU A 237 4.05 3.94 -21.69
C GLU A 237 5.13 5.01 -21.57
N TYR A 238 4.96 6.14 -22.24
CA TYR A 238 5.97 7.19 -22.32
C TYR A 238 5.48 8.52 -21.73
N PHE A 239 6.41 9.28 -21.17
CA PHE A 239 6.21 10.68 -20.83
C PHE A 239 6.17 11.57 -22.09
N ALA A 240 5.75 12.82 -21.92
CA ALA A 240 5.67 13.76 -23.04
C ALA A 240 7.03 14.01 -23.72
N ASP A 241 8.15 13.87 -22.98
CA ASP A 241 9.52 14.00 -23.49
C ASP A 241 10.04 12.74 -24.20
N GLY A 242 9.26 11.65 -24.20
CA GLY A 242 9.59 10.37 -24.84
C GLY A 242 10.33 9.37 -23.93
N LYS A 243 10.65 9.72 -22.68
CA LYS A 243 11.20 8.75 -21.72
C LYS A 243 10.15 7.74 -21.30
N VAL A 244 10.59 6.55 -20.89
CA VAL A 244 9.70 5.50 -20.38
C VAL A 244 9.11 5.96 -19.05
N LYS A 245 7.78 5.92 -18.98
CA LYS A 245 6.98 6.14 -17.77
C LYS A 245 6.62 4.83 -17.09
N ARG A 246 6.28 3.81 -17.88
CA ARG A 246 5.95 2.46 -17.41
C ARG A 246 6.55 1.42 -18.31
N HIS A 247 7.09 0.36 -17.72
CA HIS A 247 7.50 -0.86 -18.43
C HIS A 247 6.93 -2.07 -17.69
N TYR A 248 5.95 -2.72 -18.31
CA TYR A 248 5.31 -3.91 -17.77
C TYR A 248 5.54 -5.10 -18.68
N ARG A 249 5.51 -6.31 -18.12
CA ARG A 249 5.62 -7.56 -18.86
C ARG A 249 4.38 -8.40 -18.66
N TYR A 250 3.83 -8.89 -19.75
CA TYR A 250 2.62 -9.71 -19.77
C TYR A 250 2.87 -11.10 -20.30
N HIS A 251 2.13 -12.08 -19.80
CA HIS A 251 2.01 -13.41 -20.36
C HIS A 251 0.54 -13.83 -20.31
N ASN A 252 -0.08 -13.95 -21.49
CA ASN A 252 -1.48 -14.35 -21.63
C ASN A 252 -2.44 -13.48 -20.80
N ASP A 253 -2.36 -12.15 -20.98
CA ASP A 253 -3.15 -11.11 -20.30
C ASP A 253 -2.78 -10.80 -18.85
N TYR A 254 -1.92 -11.59 -18.22
CA TYR A 254 -1.48 -11.36 -16.83
C TYR A 254 -0.09 -10.73 -16.78
N LYS A 255 0.11 -9.76 -15.87
CA LYS A 255 1.45 -9.24 -15.59
C LYS A 255 2.33 -10.34 -14.98
N VAL A 256 3.56 -10.49 -15.45
CA VAL A 256 4.55 -11.45 -14.95
C VAL A 256 5.97 -10.88 -15.04
N GLY A 257 6.86 -11.33 -14.17
CA GLY A 257 8.22 -10.83 -14.05
C GLY A 257 8.27 -9.41 -13.52
N GLU A 258 9.27 -8.67 -13.97
CA GLU A 258 9.56 -7.31 -13.52
C GLU A 258 8.59 -6.28 -14.11
N GLN A 259 8.03 -5.44 -13.23
CA GLN A 259 7.18 -4.29 -13.56
C GLN A 259 7.86 -3.04 -13.01
N LEU A 260 8.00 -2.00 -13.85
CA LEU A 260 8.71 -0.77 -13.50
C LEU A 260 7.84 0.43 -13.80
N ASP A 261 7.75 1.33 -12.83
CA ASP A 261 7.24 2.70 -13.00
C ASP A 261 8.41 3.67 -12.76
N TYR A 262 8.46 4.75 -13.54
CA TYR A 262 9.56 5.72 -13.52
C TYR A 262 9.05 7.13 -13.20
N TYR A 263 9.94 7.95 -12.66
CA TYR A 263 9.78 9.41 -12.59
C TYR A 263 10.16 10.07 -13.92
N GLU A 264 9.72 11.30 -14.15
CA GLU A 264 10.06 12.08 -15.36
C GLU A 264 11.58 12.33 -15.51
N ASN A 265 12.32 12.31 -14.41
CA ASN A 265 13.77 12.40 -14.42
C ASN A 265 14.48 11.11 -14.89
N GLY A 266 13.74 10.00 -15.06
CA GLY A 266 14.24 8.71 -15.51
C GLY A 266 14.64 7.73 -14.38
N GLN A 267 14.56 8.15 -13.12
CA GLN A 267 14.76 7.25 -11.98
C GLN A 267 13.55 6.31 -11.83
N ILE A 268 13.80 5.10 -11.31
CA ILE A 268 12.73 4.15 -11.02
C ILE A 268 11.95 4.69 -9.82
N ALA A 269 10.63 4.82 -9.94
CA ALA A 269 9.74 5.17 -8.85
C ALA A 269 9.25 3.93 -8.08
N GLN A 270 8.96 2.86 -8.82
CA GLN A 270 8.48 1.60 -8.25
C GLN A 270 8.98 0.42 -9.09
N LYS A 271 9.34 -0.66 -8.39
CA LYS A 271 9.71 -1.95 -8.97
C LYS A 271 8.91 -3.06 -8.31
N GLU A 272 8.25 -3.89 -9.10
CA GLU A 272 7.57 -5.10 -8.62
C GLU A 272 8.04 -6.34 -9.36
N ILE A 273 8.16 -7.47 -8.65
CA ILE A 273 8.38 -8.79 -9.24
C ILE A 273 7.13 -9.64 -9.03
N ILE A 274 6.55 -10.12 -10.13
CA ILE A 274 5.31 -10.91 -10.13
C ILE A 274 5.60 -12.30 -10.68
N GLU A 275 5.58 -13.34 -9.85
CA GLU A 275 5.88 -14.71 -10.32
C GLU A 275 4.69 -15.41 -10.96
N ALA A 276 3.49 -15.11 -10.45
CA ALA A 276 2.23 -15.65 -10.94
C ALA A 276 1.14 -14.58 -10.81
N PRO A 277 -0.01 -14.72 -11.49
CA PRO A 277 -1.10 -13.76 -11.35
C PRO A 277 -1.43 -13.54 -9.87
N TRP A 278 -1.47 -12.28 -9.45
CA TRP A 278 -1.75 -11.85 -8.07
C TRP A 278 -0.68 -12.16 -7.01
N ASN A 279 0.43 -12.80 -7.40
CA ASN A 279 1.55 -13.14 -6.50
C ASN A 279 2.73 -12.19 -6.74
N VAL A 280 2.69 -11.04 -6.07
CA VAL A 280 3.83 -10.10 -6.00
C VAL A 280 4.80 -10.61 -4.94
N THR A 281 6.04 -10.92 -5.32
CA THR A 281 7.07 -11.44 -4.39
C THR A 281 8.04 -10.37 -3.91
N LEU A 282 8.16 -9.27 -4.65
CA LEU A 282 8.94 -8.10 -4.29
C LEU A 282 8.20 -6.84 -4.74
N SER A 283 8.11 -5.83 -3.89
CA SER A 283 7.70 -4.47 -4.23
C SER A 283 8.67 -3.49 -3.58
N VAL A 284 9.28 -2.62 -4.37
CA VAL A 284 10.20 -1.58 -3.91
C VAL A 284 9.74 -0.24 -4.42
N LYS A 285 9.74 0.77 -3.55
CA LYS A 285 9.46 2.16 -3.90
C LYS A 285 10.68 3.01 -3.61
N TYR A 286 10.92 3.97 -4.48
CA TYR A 286 12.04 4.91 -4.40
C TYR A 286 11.52 6.34 -4.46
N ASP A 287 12.34 7.30 -4.04
CA ASP A 287 12.09 8.71 -4.27
C ASP A 287 12.69 9.20 -5.61
N GLU A 288 12.50 10.49 -5.93
CA GLU A 288 13.04 11.07 -7.16
C GLU A 288 14.57 11.12 -7.22
N LYS A 289 15.29 10.98 -6.09
CA LYS A 289 16.75 10.90 -6.05
C LYS A 289 17.26 9.49 -6.31
N GLY A 290 16.38 8.48 -6.22
CA GLY A 290 16.68 7.07 -6.34
C GLY A 290 16.94 6.39 -5.00
N ASP A 291 16.70 7.08 -3.88
CA ASP A 291 16.81 6.51 -2.54
C ASP A 291 15.58 5.64 -2.27
N MET A 292 15.81 4.46 -1.68
CA MET A 292 14.71 3.55 -1.33
C MET A 292 13.83 4.20 -0.25
N LEU A 293 12.51 4.12 -0.42
CA LEU A 293 11.50 4.55 0.57
C LEU A 293 10.92 3.37 1.34
N SER A 294 10.67 2.27 0.64
CA SER A 294 10.14 1.04 1.24
C SER A 294 10.42 -0.18 0.36
N SER A 295 10.59 -1.33 0.99
CA SER A 295 10.59 -2.64 0.31
C SER A 295 9.61 -3.59 1.01
N THR A 296 8.98 -4.46 0.24
CA THR A 296 8.15 -5.57 0.72
C THR A 296 8.55 -6.82 -0.03
N GLU A 297 8.97 -7.84 0.69
CA GLU A 297 9.28 -9.18 0.18
C GLU A 297 8.25 -10.18 0.72
N GLU A 298 7.67 -10.99 -0.15
CA GLU A 298 6.67 -11.99 0.22
C GLU A 298 7.00 -13.36 -0.37
N LYS A 299 6.80 -14.42 0.43
CA LYS A 299 6.79 -15.81 -0.04
C LYS A 299 5.37 -16.34 0.05
N HIS A 300 4.91 -16.99 -1.01
CA HIS A 300 3.54 -17.46 -1.15
C HIS A 300 3.44 -18.99 -1.12
N GLN A 301 2.37 -19.51 -0.53
CA GLN A 301 1.92 -20.91 -0.65
C GLN A 301 0.40 -20.90 -0.82
N ASN A 302 -0.14 -21.71 -1.74
CA ASN A 302 -1.58 -21.79 -2.03
C ASN A 302 -2.25 -20.42 -2.28
N ASN A 303 -1.61 -19.54 -3.07
CA ASN A 303 -2.08 -18.17 -3.36
C ASN A 303 -2.29 -17.28 -2.11
N SER A 304 -1.53 -17.52 -1.05
CA SER A 304 -1.49 -16.66 0.13
C SER A 304 -0.06 -16.51 0.62
N TRP A 305 0.31 -15.30 1.04
CA TRP A 305 1.62 -15.08 1.65
C TRP A 305 1.72 -15.82 2.99
N VAL A 306 2.84 -16.51 3.18
CA VAL A 306 3.21 -17.23 4.40
C VAL A 306 4.35 -16.56 5.16
N TYR A 307 5.21 -15.84 4.45
CA TYR A 307 6.26 -15.00 5.01
C TYR A 307 6.23 -13.63 4.36
N ARG A 308 6.43 -12.58 5.15
CA ARG A 308 6.50 -11.20 4.69
C ARG A 308 7.60 -10.45 5.43
N LYS A 309 8.42 -9.70 4.70
CA LYS A 309 9.37 -8.72 5.23
C LYS A 309 9.05 -7.35 4.65
N HIS A 310 8.80 -6.38 5.51
CA HIS A 310 8.45 -5.02 5.13
C HIS A 310 9.41 -4.03 5.78
N GLN A 311 10.12 -3.26 4.97
CA GLN A 311 11.11 -2.28 5.42
C GLN A 311 10.71 -0.87 4.99
N ARG A 312 11.01 0.12 5.84
CA ARG A 312 10.88 1.55 5.53
C ARG A 312 12.20 2.26 5.72
N PHE A 313 12.42 3.29 4.91
CA PHE A 313 13.64 4.06 4.87
C PHE A 313 13.32 5.56 4.89
N SER A 314 14.24 6.35 5.44
CA SER A 314 14.24 7.82 5.37
C SER A 314 15.67 8.29 5.16
N ASP A 315 15.89 9.19 4.21
CA ASP A 315 17.22 9.73 3.87
C ASP A 315 18.28 8.62 3.67
N GLY A 316 17.88 7.53 2.99
CA GLY A 316 18.73 6.37 2.71
C GLY A 316 18.98 5.43 3.89
N GLN A 317 18.46 5.72 5.09
CA GLN A 317 18.64 4.89 6.29
C GLN A 317 17.38 4.08 6.60
N LEU A 318 17.57 2.82 7.02
CA LEU A 318 16.48 1.97 7.51
C LEU A 318 15.88 2.60 8.77
N THR A 319 14.55 2.76 8.81
CA THR A 319 13.82 3.30 9.96
C THR A 319 12.90 2.27 10.61
N SER A 320 12.48 1.26 9.85
CA SER A 320 11.64 0.18 10.36
C SER A 320 11.84 -1.10 9.57
N ASN A 321 11.88 -2.23 10.27
CA ASN A 321 11.84 -3.58 9.71
C ASN A 321 10.75 -4.39 10.44
N ILE A 322 9.84 -4.99 9.67
CA ILE A 322 8.81 -5.87 10.19
C ILE A 322 8.90 -7.18 9.41
N GLU A 323 9.12 -8.29 10.11
CA GLU A 323 9.14 -9.63 9.52
C GLU A 323 8.06 -10.50 10.18
N GLU A 324 7.33 -11.26 9.37
CA GLU A 324 6.23 -12.12 9.80
C GLU A 324 6.34 -13.48 9.10
N ASP A 325 6.25 -14.56 9.86
CA ASP A 325 6.15 -15.94 9.37
C ASP A 325 4.89 -16.58 9.98
N LYS A 326 3.83 -16.71 9.17
CA LYS A 326 2.53 -17.26 9.62
C LYS A 326 2.62 -18.73 10.01
N LEU A 327 3.50 -19.50 9.37
CA LEU A 327 3.63 -20.93 9.64
C LEU A 327 4.29 -21.16 11.00
N LYS A 328 5.22 -20.28 11.37
CA LYS A 328 5.87 -20.28 12.68
C LYS A 328 5.15 -19.42 13.73
N LYS A 329 4.11 -18.69 13.32
CA LYS A 329 3.45 -17.63 14.12
C LYS A 329 4.47 -16.70 14.77
N TRP A 330 5.48 -16.33 13.98
CA TRP A 330 6.62 -15.55 14.41
C TRP A 330 6.53 -14.14 13.84
N VAL A 331 6.80 -13.14 14.68
CA VAL A 331 6.79 -11.73 14.29
C VAL A 331 7.98 -11.01 14.91
N LEU A 332 8.74 -10.28 14.10
CA LEU A 332 9.81 -9.39 14.51
C LEU A 332 9.47 -7.96 14.11
N ASN A 333 9.56 -7.03 15.06
CA ASN A 333 9.41 -5.59 14.81
C ASN A 333 10.67 -4.87 15.29
N GLU A 334 11.26 -4.07 14.42
CA GLU A 334 12.45 -3.28 14.69
C GLU A 334 12.23 -1.84 14.23
N ILE A 335 12.68 -0.88 15.05
CA ILE A 335 12.64 0.56 14.76
C ILE A 335 14.04 1.11 14.96
N PHE A 336 14.46 1.93 14.01
CA PHE A 336 15.78 2.52 13.96
C PHE A 336 15.69 4.04 13.93
N GLU A 337 16.64 4.71 14.58
CA GLU A 337 16.81 6.16 14.56
C GLU A 337 18.29 6.45 14.29
N GLN A 338 18.58 7.20 13.23
CA GLN A 338 19.94 7.52 12.79
C GLN A 338 20.85 6.28 12.59
N GLY A 339 20.25 5.15 12.17
CA GLY A 339 20.93 3.88 11.97
C GLY A 339 21.08 3.01 13.23
N GLU A 340 20.71 3.51 14.41
CA GLU A 340 20.75 2.74 15.66
C GLU A 340 19.41 2.07 15.94
N LEU A 341 19.44 0.81 16.41
CA LEU A 341 18.25 0.06 16.82
C LEU A 341 17.73 0.60 18.17
N ILE A 342 16.58 1.28 18.15
CA ILE A 342 15.98 1.93 19.32
C ILE A 342 14.72 1.24 19.85
N SER A 343 14.16 0.29 19.08
CA SER A 343 13.10 -0.59 19.54
C SER A 343 13.19 -1.93 18.83
N ARG A 344 13.02 -3.02 19.58
CA ARG A 344 12.95 -4.39 19.06
C ARG A 344 11.94 -5.19 19.86
N SER A 345 11.08 -5.93 19.18
CA SER A 345 10.26 -6.96 19.81
C SER A 345 10.14 -8.17 18.89
N GLU A 346 10.23 -9.35 19.48
CA GLU A 346 10.16 -10.62 18.78
C GLU A 346 9.16 -11.51 19.51
N HIS A 347 8.26 -12.13 18.76
CA HIS A 347 7.17 -12.92 19.30
C HIS A 347 7.07 -14.27 18.59
N ILE A 348 6.78 -15.34 19.34
CA ILE A 348 6.33 -16.64 18.84
C ILE A 348 5.01 -16.95 19.54
N ASP A 349 3.97 -17.35 18.81
CA ASP A 349 2.65 -17.63 19.38
C ASP A 349 2.09 -16.44 20.22
N ASN A 350 2.36 -15.21 19.77
CA ASN A 350 2.05 -13.94 20.47
C ASN A 350 2.73 -13.75 21.84
N GLN A 351 3.71 -14.57 22.20
CA GLN A 351 4.52 -14.43 23.40
C GLN A 351 5.89 -13.85 23.06
N LEU A 352 6.36 -12.89 23.86
CA LEU A 352 7.70 -12.33 23.73
C LEU A 352 8.78 -13.42 23.85
N THR A 353 9.78 -13.35 22.99
CA THR A 353 10.93 -14.24 23.00
C THR A 353 12.18 -13.51 22.48
N GLY A 354 13.37 -13.93 22.91
CA GLY A 354 14.62 -13.32 22.51
C GLY A 354 14.81 -11.91 23.07
N LEU A 355 15.59 -11.08 22.37
CA LEU A 355 15.89 -9.71 22.78
C LEU A 355 14.67 -8.79 22.62
N TYR A 356 14.28 -8.14 23.70
CA TYR A 356 13.34 -7.04 23.72
C TYR A 356 14.11 -5.75 24.01
N LEU A 357 13.95 -4.75 23.16
CA LEU A 357 14.60 -3.45 23.30
C LEU A 357 13.52 -2.38 23.25
N GLN A 358 13.52 -1.48 24.23
CA GLN A 358 12.57 -0.37 24.26
C GLN A 358 13.27 0.94 24.61
N THR A 359 12.92 1.98 23.87
CA THR A 359 13.27 3.36 24.21
C THR A 359 12.10 4.03 24.93
N LEU A 360 12.38 4.68 26.06
CA LEU A 360 11.45 5.48 26.84
C LEU A 360 12.00 6.90 26.98
N ASN A 361 11.25 7.90 26.53
CA ASN A 361 11.56 9.31 26.77
C ASN A 361 11.01 9.70 28.14
N ARG A 362 11.85 9.58 29.18
CA ARG A 362 11.43 9.84 30.57
C ARG A 362 11.39 11.33 30.93
N SER A 363 12.15 12.18 30.23
CA SER A 363 12.13 13.64 30.38
C SER A 363 12.55 14.32 29.08
N GLN A 364 12.53 15.65 29.05
CA GLN A 364 13.09 16.42 27.94
C GLN A 364 14.63 16.35 27.86
N THR A 365 15.29 15.82 28.90
CA THR A 365 16.75 15.87 29.06
C THR A 365 17.44 14.51 29.00
N VAL A 366 16.71 13.40 29.22
CA VAL A 366 17.27 12.04 29.21
C VAL A 366 16.38 11.04 28.45
N LYS A 367 16.99 10.35 27.50
CA LYS A 367 16.48 9.15 26.81
C LYS A 367 16.93 7.90 27.57
N VAL A 368 16.03 6.93 27.76
CA VAL A 368 16.35 5.65 28.40
C VAL A 368 16.14 4.51 27.41
N ILE A 369 17.11 3.61 27.30
CA ILE A 369 17.01 2.39 26.50
C ILE A 369 17.13 1.19 27.44
N THR A 370 16.12 0.32 27.44
CA THR A 370 16.20 -0.97 28.15
C THR A 370 16.42 -2.11 27.16
N ARG A 371 17.27 -3.05 27.56
CA ARG A 371 17.51 -4.31 26.85
C ARG A 371 17.19 -5.44 27.81
N GLU A 372 16.25 -6.27 27.41
CA GLU A 372 15.74 -7.38 28.20
C GLU A 372 15.68 -8.62 27.32
N TYR A 373 15.72 -9.80 27.91
CA TYR A 373 15.59 -11.05 27.17
C TYR A 373 14.38 -11.80 27.69
N PHE A 374 13.63 -12.40 26.77
CA PHE A 374 12.41 -13.13 27.07
C PHE A 374 12.49 -14.57 26.57
N LYS A 375 11.84 -15.47 27.29
CA LYS A 375 11.58 -16.85 26.87
C LYS A 375 10.15 -17.19 27.28
N GLU A 376 9.33 -17.61 26.31
CA GLU A 376 7.92 -17.98 26.55
C GLU A 376 7.14 -16.87 27.29
N GLY A 377 7.37 -15.61 26.91
CA GLY A 377 6.70 -14.44 27.48
C GLY A 377 7.23 -13.95 28.83
N LYS A 378 8.24 -14.58 29.41
CA LYS A 378 8.82 -14.21 30.72
C LYS A 378 10.25 -13.71 30.58
N ARG A 379 10.67 -12.77 31.43
CA ARG A 379 12.05 -12.27 31.45
C ARG A 379 13.01 -13.38 31.87
N GLU A 380 14.02 -13.61 31.04
CA GLU A 380 15.00 -14.69 31.15
C GLU A 380 16.31 -14.24 30.50
N GLY A 381 17.37 -14.05 31.30
CA GLY A 381 18.68 -13.63 30.84
C GLY A 381 19.05 -12.21 31.30
N PRO A 382 20.01 -11.56 30.62
CA PRO A 382 20.57 -10.29 31.07
C PRO A 382 19.57 -9.13 30.94
N TYR A 383 19.72 -8.16 31.84
CA TYR A 383 19.01 -6.89 31.84
C TYR A 383 20.02 -5.75 31.77
N GLU A 384 19.78 -4.78 30.90
CA GLU A 384 20.56 -3.54 30.83
C GLU A 384 19.63 -2.33 30.69
N MET A 385 19.94 -1.26 31.42
CA MET A 385 19.34 0.06 31.25
C MET A 385 20.44 1.07 30.92
N LEU A 386 20.36 1.66 29.74
CA LEU A 386 21.21 2.77 29.31
C LEU A 386 20.44 4.08 29.46
N LYS A 387 21.14 5.12 29.94
CA LYS A 387 20.66 6.49 29.92
C LYS A 387 21.51 7.30 28.94
N ILE A 388 20.87 8.18 28.19
CA ILE A 388 21.50 9.04 27.19
C ILE A 388 21.05 10.48 27.44
N LYS A 389 22.00 11.41 27.64
CA LYS A 389 21.70 12.84 27.73
C LYS A 389 21.35 13.39 26.34
N HIS A 390 20.21 14.07 26.21
CA HIS A 390 19.77 14.63 24.93
C HIS A 390 20.74 15.68 24.38
N GLU A 391 21.31 16.53 25.25
CA GLU A 391 22.17 17.65 24.82
C GLU A 391 23.55 17.22 24.32
N THR A 392 24.14 16.21 24.96
CA THR A 392 25.53 15.80 24.71
C THR A 392 25.66 14.49 23.95
N GLY A 393 24.60 13.67 23.91
CA GLY A 393 24.66 12.28 23.42
C GLY A 393 25.45 11.34 24.34
N GLU A 394 25.89 11.81 25.51
CA GLU A 394 26.62 11.01 26.48
C GLU A 394 25.73 9.87 26.99
N GLN A 395 26.23 8.63 26.85
CA GLN A 395 25.53 7.42 27.26
C GLN A 395 26.26 6.72 28.41
N TRP A 396 25.50 6.18 29.36
CA TRP A 396 26.05 5.37 30.43
C TRP A 396 25.09 4.24 30.84
N LEU A 397 25.68 3.14 31.28
CA LEU A 397 24.95 2.00 31.83
C LEU A 397 24.45 2.35 33.23
N ALA A 398 23.16 2.61 33.34
CA ALA A 398 22.49 3.03 34.57
C ALA A 398 22.12 1.85 35.46
N GLU A 399 21.82 0.69 34.88
CA GLU A 399 21.46 -0.51 35.65
C GLU A 399 21.77 -1.76 34.84
N GLN A 400 22.25 -2.82 35.49
CA GLN A 400 22.45 -4.12 34.89
C GLN A 400 22.19 -5.24 35.89
N GLY A 401 21.73 -6.38 35.39
CA GLY A 401 21.44 -7.55 36.20
C GLY A 401 21.00 -8.73 35.36
N GLN A 402 20.36 -9.70 36.00
CA GLN A 402 19.81 -10.88 35.32
C GLN A 402 18.43 -11.21 35.86
N TYR A 403 17.57 -11.71 34.97
CA TYR A 403 16.27 -12.29 35.30
C TYR A 403 16.28 -13.80 35.03
N ALA A 404 15.57 -14.54 35.87
CA ALA A 404 15.19 -15.92 35.60
C ALA A 404 13.69 -16.06 35.91
N ASN A 405 12.88 -16.43 34.92
CA ASN A 405 11.43 -16.60 35.06
C ASN A 405 10.75 -15.41 35.76
N ASP A 406 10.99 -14.20 35.23
CA ASP A 406 10.50 -12.89 35.73
C ASP A 406 11.04 -12.41 37.08
N LYS A 407 11.90 -13.19 37.74
CA LYS A 407 12.51 -12.82 39.02
C LYS A 407 13.93 -12.30 38.80
N PRO A 408 14.33 -11.19 39.44
CA PRO A 408 15.72 -10.78 39.41
C PRO A 408 16.57 -11.81 40.16
N VAL A 409 17.73 -12.17 39.62
CA VAL A 409 18.63 -13.16 40.20
C VAL A 409 20.09 -12.73 40.06
N GLY A 410 20.96 -13.26 40.90
CA GLY A 410 22.39 -13.04 40.81
C GLY A 410 22.80 -11.60 41.10
N ALA A 411 23.96 -11.19 40.58
CA ALA A 411 24.54 -9.88 40.86
C ALA A 411 23.90 -8.76 40.02
N TRP A 412 23.61 -7.65 40.67
CA TRP A 412 23.04 -6.44 40.13
C TRP A 412 23.95 -5.25 40.41
N LYS A 413 24.00 -4.33 39.46
CA LYS A 413 24.74 -3.07 39.58
C LYS A 413 23.88 -1.92 39.09
N LYS A 414 23.80 -0.85 39.87
CA LYS A 414 23.01 0.33 39.54
C LYS A 414 23.80 1.61 39.80
N GLN A 415 23.79 2.50 38.83
CA GLN A 415 24.38 3.84 38.95
C GLN A 415 23.33 4.84 39.41
N GLN A 416 23.66 5.59 40.47
CA GLN A 416 22.85 6.65 41.03
C GLN A 416 23.74 7.87 41.26
N GLU A 417 23.57 8.91 40.44
CA GLU A 417 24.35 10.15 40.53
C GLU A 417 25.86 9.87 40.50
N ASP A 418 26.58 10.12 41.59
CA ASP A 418 28.02 9.86 41.73
C ASP A 418 28.33 8.51 42.42
N ALA A 419 27.32 7.70 42.75
CA ALA A 419 27.47 6.43 43.44
C ALA A 419 27.02 5.21 42.63
N THR A 420 27.62 4.07 42.94
CA THR A 420 27.33 2.76 42.41
C THR A 420 26.81 1.86 43.52
N LEU A 421 25.62 1.30 43.32
CA LEU A 421 25.06 0.23 44.14
C LEU A 421 25.41 -1.11 43.51
N THR A 422 25.92 -2.05 44.32
CA THR A 422 26.09 -3.45 43.96
C THR A 422 25.37 -4.32 44.98
N PHE A 423 24.52 -5.23 44.50
CA PHE A 423 23.68 -6.09 45.35
C PHE A 423 23.37 -7.37 44.60
N SER A 424 22.83 -8.38 45.28
CA SER A 424 22.44 -9.63 44.61
C SER A 424 21.06 -10.10 45.06
N TYR A 425 20.41 -10.89 44.20
CA TYR A 425 19.17 -11.60 44.51
C TYR A 425 19.37 -13.11 44.48
N ASP A 426 18.64 -13.81 45.34
CA ASP A 426 18.53 -15.26 45.29
C ASP A 426 17.60 -15.74 44.15
N THR A 427 17.37 -17.06 44.07
CA THR A 427 16.50 -17.68 43.06
C THR A 427 15.01 -17.36 43.24
N GLN A 428 14.62 -16.79 44.38
CA GLN A 428 13.27 -16.43 44.74
C GLN A 428 12.96 -14.98 44.36
N GLY A 429 13.99 -14.18 44.06
CA GLY A 429 13.91 -12.76 43.75
C GLY A 429 14.07 -11.86 44.97
N GLU A 430 14.59 -12.39 46.08
CA GLU A 430 14.79 -11.66 47.32
C GLU A 430 16.26 -11.25 47.48
N LEU A 431 16.53 -10.09 48.09
CA LEU A 431 17.90 -9.63 48.31
C LEU A 431 18.69 -10.66 49.11
N HIS A 432 19.90 -10.98 48.65
CA HIS A 432 20.74 -12.01 49.25
C HIS A 432 22.22 -11.66 49.07
N GLY A 433 23.00 -11.83 50.13
CA GLY A 433 24.41 -11.47 50.18
C GLY A 433 24.64 -9.99 50.45
N GLU A 434 25.81 -9.50 50.04
CA GLU A 434 26.27 -8.15 50.33
C GLU A 434 25.58 -7.12 49.42
N PHE A 435 24.92 -6.13 50.03
CA PHE A 435 24.52 -4.87 49.42
C PHE A 435 25.57 -3.82 49.78
N ARG A 436 26.07 -3.12 48.75
CA ARG A 436 27.12 -2.11 48.88
C ARG A 436 26.77 -0.89 48.04
N ASN A 437 26.83 0.30 48.64
CA ASN A 437 26.68 1.58 47.97
C ASN A 437 27.99 2.38 48.11
N GLN A 438 28.63 2.71 46.99
CA GLN A 438 29.95 3.35 46.97
C GLN A 438 29.98 4.53 46.01
N THR A 439 30.59 5.65 46.43
CA THR A 439 30.83 6.79 45.53
C THR A 439 31.86 6.44 44.44
N SER A 440 31.93 7.27 43.42
CA SER A 440 32.93 7.21 42.35
C SER A 440 34.37 7.39 42.85
N SER A 441 34.56 8.04 44.01
CA SER A 441 35.85 8.14 44.70
C SER A 441 36.22 6.87 45.50
N GLY A 442 35.30 5.88 45.58
CA GLY A 442 35.48 4.63 46.30
C GLY A 442 35.04 4.68 47.78
N GLN A 443 34.47 5.78 48.24
CA GLN A 443 33.96 5.90 49.61
C GLN A 443 32.73 5.02 49.79
N LEU A 444 32.75 4.19 50.84
CA LEU A 444 31.61 3.38 51.24
C LEU A 444 30.56 4.26 51.89
N LEU A 445 29.34 4.26 51.35
CA LEU A 445 28.18 4.94 51.92
C LEU A 445 27.30 3.95 52.70
N GLU A 446 27.08 2.76 52.17
CA GLU A 446 26.27 1.74 52.84
C GLU A 446 26.82 0.34 52.57
N LEU A 447 26.80 -0.50 53.60
CA LEU A 447 27.10 -1.92 53.55
C LEU A 447 26.05 -2.65 54.39
N ILE A 448 25.28 -3.53 53.78
CA ILE A 448 24.25 -4.33 54.46
C ILE A 448 24.33 -5.74 53.91
N ASN A 449 24.40 -6.75 54.77
CA ASN A 449 24.23 -8.13 54.33
C ASN A 449 22.75 -8.52 54.41
N PHE A 450 22.26 -9.22 53.40
CA PHE A 450 20.90 -9.72 53.32
C PHE A 450 20.87 -11.25 53.25
N ASN A 451 19.86 -11.85 53.84
CA ASN A 451 19.52 -13.26 53.69
C ASN A 451 18.01 -13.37 53.44
N HIS A 452 17.62 -13.80 52.24
CA HIS A 452 16.21 -13.97 51.85
C HIS A 452 15.37 -12.73 52.16
N GLY A 453 15.84 -11.58 51.65
CA GLY A 453 15.16 -10.28 51.77
C GLY A 453 15.28 -9.59 53.12
N LYS A 454 15.82 -10.26 54.15
CA LYS A 454 15.99 -9.70 55.50
C LYS A 454 17.45 -9.31 55.76
N PRO A 455 17.74 -8.17 56.39
CA PRO A 455 19.09 -7.87 56.86
C PRO A 455 19.61 -8.97 57.80
N GLU A 456 20.85 -9.41 57.60
CA GLU A 456 21.51 -10.48 58.36
C GLU A 456 23.00 -10.20 58.44
N GLY A 457 23.56 -10.17 59.65
CA GLY A 457 24.97 -9.82 59.89
C GLY A 457 25.22 -8.31 59.90
N LEU A 458 26.44 -7.94 59.54
CA LEU A 458 26.95 -6.57 59.69
C LEU A 458 26.19 -5.56 58.80
N VAL A 459 25.79 -4.44 59.42
CA VAL A 459 25.38 -3.20 58.75
C VAL A 459 26.37 -2.09 59.06
N GLN A 460 26.70 -1.26 58.07
CA GLN A 460 27.46 -0.03 58.22
C GLN A 460 26.90 1.03 57.28
N ARG A 461 26.67 2.24 57.79
CA ARG A 461 26.29 3.40 56.98
C ARG A 461 27.12 4.63 57.32
N TYR A 462 27.49 5.35 56.28
CA TYR A 462 28.38 6.50 56.32
C TYR A 462 27.75 7.66 55.55
N ALA A 463 27.93 8.87 56.05
CA ALA A 463 27.58 10.08 55.32
C ALA A 463 28.55 10.32 54.17
N THR A 464 28.20 11.26 53.29
CA THR A 464 29.02 11.63 52.11
C THR A 464 30.36 12.27 52.48
N ASP A 465 30.54 12.75 53.71
CA ASP A 465 31.83 13.23 54.25
C ASP A 465 32.68 12.13 54.92
N GLY A 466 32.18 10.89 54.95
CA GLY A 466 32.86 9.71 55.50
C GLY A 466 32.52 9.43 56.96
N GLN A 467 31.68 10.25 57.58
CA GLN A 467 31.27 10.08 58.97
C GLN A 467 30.37 8.85 59.12
N LEU A 468 30.80 7.86 59.91
CA LEU A 468 29.97 6.71 60.30
C LEU A 468 28.75 7.22 61.08
N TYR A 469 27.56 6.76 60.74
CA TYR A 469 26.37 7.12 61.50
C TYR A 469 25.48 5.95 61.90
N GLU A 470 25.79 4.75 61.39
CA GLU A 470 25.14 3.52 61.83
C GLU A 470 26.08 2.34 61.66
N LYS A 471 26.22 1.52 62.70
CA LYS A 471 26.90 0.23 62.63
C LYS A 471 26.36 -0.72 63.70
N GLY A 472 26.14 -1.96 63.32
CA GLY A 472 25.70 -3.03 64.22
C GLY A 472 25.50 -4.34 63.46
N GLU A 473 24.86 -5.31 64.10
CA GLU A 473 24.52 -6.60 63.49
C GLU A 473 23.02 -6.83 63.49
N TYR A 474 22.51 -7.39 62.39
CA TYR A 474 21.17 -7.96 62.32
C TYR A 474 21.23 -9.48 62.51
N ARG A 475 20.25 -10.04 63.22
CA ARG A 475 19.99 -11.49 63.23
C ARG A 475 18.50 -11.74 63.03
N ASN A 476 18.17 -12.58 62.05
CA ASN A 476 16.80 -12.84 61.62
C ASN A 476 16.00 -11.58 61.25
N GLY A 477 16.69 -10.55 60.72
CA GLY A 477 16.07 -9.26 60.37
C GLY A 477 15.85 -8.30 61.53
N GLN A 478 16.35 -8.59 62.74
CA GLN A 478 16.25 -7.70 63.91
C GLN A 478 17.63 -7.28 64.39
N GLN A 479 17.74 -6.06 64.95
CA GLN A 479 19.00 -5.56 65.52
C GLN A 479 19.41 -6.45 66.69
N ASP A 480 20.67 -6.90 66.72
CA ASP A 480 21.22 -7.75 67.77
C ASP A 480 22.68 -7.35 68.06
N GLY A 481 23.09 -7.43 69.32
CA GLY A 481 24.45 -7.11 69.75
C GLY A 481 24.72 -5.61 69.93
N GLU A 482 25.99 -5.23 69.82
CA GLU A 482 26.46 -3.85 70.04
C GLU A 482 26.16 -2.98 68.81
N TRP A 483 25.65 -1.77 69.06
CA TRP A 483 25.22 -0.83 68.05
C TRP A 483 25.77 0.56 68.32
N VAL A 484 26.13 1.24 67.24
CA VAL A 484 26.31 2.68 67.21
C VAL A 484 25.35 3.26 66.18
N TYR A 485 24.54 4.25 66.54
CA TYR A 485 23.68 4.91 65.57
C TYR A 485 23.37 6.36 65.94
N THR A 486 22.87 7.13 64.97
CA THR A 486 22.29 8.46 65.20
C THR A 486 20.88 8.54 64.64
N HIS A 487 20.06 9.44 65.19
CA HIS A 487 18.71 9.67 64.71
C HIS A 487 18.76 10.55 63.45
N GLY A 488 18.41 10.01 62.28
CA GLY A 488 18.47 10.73 61.00
C GLY A 488 17.74 10.04 59.85
N GLU A 489 17.58 10.75 58.73
CA GLU A 489 17.06 10.18 57.47
C GLU A 489 18.12 9.29 56.80
N PHE A 490 17.72 8.14 56.26
CA PHE A 490 18.61 7.14 55.64
C PHE A 490 18.62 7.29 54.10
N GLY A 491 19.73 6.94 53.43
CA GLY A 491 19.84 6.85 51.96
C GLY A 491 21.02 7.60 51.35
N PHE A 492 20.96 7.89 50.04
CA PHE A 492 22.03 8.52 49.24
C PHE A 492 22.42 9.94 49.70
N ASN A 493 21.50 10.67 50.31
CA ASN A 493 21.76 12.01 50.86
C ASN A 493 21.17 12.10 52.27
N PRO A 494 21.69 11.29 53.21
CA PRO A 494 21.20 11.30 54.57
C PRO A 494 21.52 12.67 55.16
N ARG A 495 20.61 13.25 55.96
CA ARG A 495 20.90 14.54 56.59
C ARG A 495 22.19 14.38 57.41
N PRO A 496 23.18 15.27 57.22
CA PRO A 496 24.36 15.27 58.07
C PRO A 496 23.91 15.29 59.53
N ASN A 497 24.65 14.58 60.38
CA ASN A 497 24.58 14.78 61.82
C ASN A 497 25.66 15.81 62.18
N PRO A 498 25.40 17.13 62.01
CA PRO A 498 26.43 18.15 62.22
C PRO A 498 26.90 18.20 63.67
N GLU A 499 26.06 17.76 64.60
CA GLU A 499 26.38 17.67 66.03
C GLU A 499 27.24 16.43 66.36
N ARG A 500 27.39 15.50 65.40
CA ARG A 500 28.02 14.17 65.51
C ARG A 500 27.73 13.48 66.85
N ARG A 501 26.44 13.47 67.22
CA ARG A 501 25.94 12.79 68.41
C ARG A 501 25.55 11.35 68.10
N TYR A 502 26.06 10.39 68.86
CA TYR A 502 25.88 8.96 68.63
C TYR A 502 25.44 8.22 69.87
N TRP A 503 24.44 7.37 69.68
CA TRP A 503 24.03 6.38 70.66
C TRP A 503 24.91 5.15 70.53
N TYR A 504 25.48 4.72 71.64
CA TYR A 504 26.20 3.46 71.80
C TYR A 504 25.42 2.58 72.78
N GLY A 505 25.18 1.33 72.43
CA GLY A 505 24.53 0.41 73.34
C GLY A 505 24.20 -0.89 72.66
N ARG A 506 23.36 -1.69 73.32
CA ARG A 506 23.07 -3.06 72.87
C ARG A 506 21.60 -3.25 72.52
N PHE A 507 21.38 -3.89 71.37
CA PHE A 507 20.09 -4.47 71.02
C PHE A 507 20.05 -5.97 71.32
N ASP A 508 18.87 -6.46 71.67
CA ASP A 508 18.53 -7.89 71.73
C ASP A 508 17.18 -8.09 71.02
N GLN A 509 17.19 -8.81 69.89
CA GLN A 509 15.99 -9.05 69.09
C GLN A 509 15.19 -7.77 68.75
N GLY A 510 15.90 -6.71 68.37
CA GLY A 510 15.34 -5.42 67.99
C GLY A 510 14.90 -4.54 69.17
N LYS A 511 15.14 -4.97 70.41
CA LYS A 511 14.86 -4.20 71.63
C LYS A 511 16.12 -3.56 72.19
N GLN A 512 16.06 -2.29 72.56
CA GLN A 512 17.14 -1.62 73.28
C GLN A 512 17.21 -2.19 74.69
N VAL A 513 18.34 -2.76 75.07
CA VAL A 513 18.50 -3.40 76.38
C VAL A 513 19.77 -2.91 77.06
N GLY A 514 19.75 -2.88 78.39
CA GLY A 514 20.94 -2.56 79.18
C GLY A 514 21.38 -1.11 79.02
N HIS A 515 22.69 -0.90 79.04
CA HIS A 515 23.33 0.41 79.11
C HIS A 515 23.46 1.06 77.73
N TRP A 516 23.05 2.32 77.64
CA TRP A 516 23.12 3.15 76.45
C TRP A 516 23.76 4.49 76.76
N GLU A 517 24.65 4.96 75.90
CA GLU A 517 25.33 6.23 76.03
C GLU A 517 25.15 7.08 74.78
N LEU A 518 24.71 8.33 74.91
CA LEU A 518 24.79 9.34 73.88
C LEU A 518 26.12 10.08 74.02
N ARG A 519 26.97 10.08 73.00
CA ARG A 519 28.25 10.81 73.02
C ARG A 519 28.34 11.84 71.91
N ASN A 520 29.12 12.90 72.12
CA ASN A 520 29.41 13.93 71.12
C ASN A 520 30.69 13.65 70.30
N THR A 521 31.12 14.64 69.52
CA THR A 521 32.27 14.54 68.60
C THR A 521 33.61 14.31 69.30
N GLU A 522 33.72 14.72 70.57
CA GLU A 522 34.93 14.62 71.40
C GLU A 522 34.87 13.41 72.35
N ASP A 523 33.91 12.49 72.11
CA ASP A 523 33.64 11.30 72.92
C ASP A 523 33.12 11.59 74.34
N TYR A 524 32.70 12.83 74.62
CA TYR A 524 32.03 13.15 75.88
C TYR A 524 30.62 12.58 75.91
N VAL A 525 30.29 11.93 77.02
CA VAL A 525 28.96 11.40 77.31
C VAL A 525 28.01 12.58 77.62
N LEU A 526 26.98 12.72 76.80
CA LEU A 526 25.88 13.68 76.94
C LEU A 526 24.67 13.07 77.64
N GLU A 527 24.48 11.76 77.49
CA GLU A 527 23.38 11.04 78.12
C GLU A 527 23.78 9.61 78.42
N ILE A 528 23.33 9.07 79.55
CA ILE A 528 23.34 7.64 79.87
C ILE A 528 21.91 7.23 80.14
N ALA A 529 21.43 6.21 79.46
CA ALA A 529 20.13 5.60 79.68
C ALA A 529 20.29 4.08 79.91
N ASN A 530 19.45 3.51 80.76
CA ASN A 530 19.43 2.07 80.98
C ASN A 530 18.04 1.54 80.65
N TYR A 531 17.95 0.39 79.99
CA TYR A 531 16.70 -0.21 79.53
C TYR A 531 16.54 -1.65 80.03
N ASP A 532 15.29 -2.04 80.32
CA ASP A 532 14.93 -3.43 80.59
C ASP A 532 14.79 -4.26 79.30
N GLU A 533 14.50 -5.56 79.44
CA GLU A 533 14.32 -6.51 78.33
C GLU A 533 13.10 -6.21 77.42
N GLN A 534 12.33 -5.16 77.73
CA GLN A 534 11.18 -4.70 76.95
C GLN A 534 11.40 -3.29 76.36
N SER A 535 12.65 -2.81 76.30
CA SER A 535 13.03 -1.47 75.84
C SER A 535 12.41 -0.34 76.67
N ARG A 536 12.12 -0.57 77.95
CA ARG A 536 11.60 0.47 78.84
C ARG A 536 12.73 0.99 79.72
N LEU A 537 12.79 2.31 79.90
CA LEU A 537 13.78 2.93 80.80
C LEU A 537 13.71 2.28 82.20
N HIS A 538 14.86 1.86 82.72
CA HIS A 538 14.97 1.14 83.98
C HIS A 538 16.28 1.50 84.68
N GLY A 539 16.20 1.95 85.93
CA GLY A 539 17.34 2.43 86.70
C GLY A 539 17.56 3.93 86.52
N LYS A 540 18.81 4.39 86.68
CA LYS A 540 19.16 5.81 86.56
C LYS A 540 19.47 6.17 85.11
N GLN A 541 18.90 7.27 84.65
CA GLN A 541 19.28 7.99 83.44
C GLN A 541 20.01 9.26 83.87
N TYR A 542 21.13 9.56 83.23
CA TYR A 542 21.96 10.73 83.50
C TYR A 542 21.99 11.60 82.25
N GLU A 543 21.67 12.88 82.39
CA GLU A 543 21.86 13.88 81.34
C GLU A 543 23.04 14.76 81.77
N PHE A 544 23.95 15.05 80.85
CA PHE A 544 25.15 15.83 81.08
C PHE A 544 25.11 17.11 80.26
N ARG A 545 25.66 18.18 80.83
CA ARG A 545 25.95 19.42 80.11
C ARG A 545 27.15 19.21 79.20
N ASP A 546 27.30 20.08 78.20
CA ASP A 546 28.45 20.08 77.28
C ASP A 546 29.83 20.21 78.00
N ASN A 547 29.86 20.64 79.26
CA ASN A 547 31.07 20.74 80.08
C ASN A 547 31.32 19.50 80.99
N GLY A 548 30.60 18.40 80.77
CA GLY A 548 30.79 17.12 81.45
C GLY A 548 30.14 16.99 82.83
N TRP A 549 29.51 18.05 83.35
CA TRP A 549 28.77 17.97 84.62
C TRP A 549 27.39 17.35 84.42
N ILE A 550 26.99 16.48 85.35
CA ILE A 550 25.62 15.94 85.39
C ILE A 550 24.64 17.10 85.54
N GLU A 551 23.74 17.24 84.58
CA GLU A 551 22.66 18.22 84.59
C GLU A 551 21.47 17.69 85.38
N VAL A 552 21.08 16.45 85.09
CA VAL A 552 19.89 15.81 85.64
C VAL A 552 20.15 14.32 85.84
N ILE A 553 19.62 13.77 86.94
CA ILE A 553 19.50 12.33 87.14
C ILE A 553 18.02 12.00 87.25
N ASN A 554 17.49 11.25 86.30
CA ASN A 554 16.12 10.72 86.35
C ASN A 554 16.18 9.25 86.79
N SER A 555 15.29 8.80 87.67
CA SER A 555 15.16 7.38 88.02
C SER A 555 13.88 6.79 87.45
N PHE A 556 13.99 5.60 86.86
CA PHE A 556 12.88 4.87 86.25
C PHE A 556 12.79 3.44 86.78
N HIS A 557 11.59 2.87 86.76
CA HIS A 557 11.39 1.43 86.96
C HIS A 557 10.42 0.90 85.91
N HIS A 558 10.93 0.09 84.98
CA HIS A 558 10.14 -0.54 83.90
C HIS A 558 9.31 0.47 83.10
N GLY A 559 9.89 1.63 82.79
CA GLY A 559 9.28 2.73 82.03
C GLY A 559 8.53 3.76 82.89
N GLU A 560 8.25 3.48 84.15
CA GLU A 560 7.63 4.45 85.06
C GLU A 560 8.69 5.39 85.64
N PHE A 561 8.48 6.69 85.46
CA PHE A 561 9.32 7.73 86.07
C PHE A 561 9.06 7.79 87.58
N LEU A 562 10.13 7.68 88.38
CA LEU A 562 10.06 7.70 89.83
C LEU A 562 10.37 9.08 90.40
N ASN A 563 11.53 9.63 90.05
CA ASN A 563 11.98 10.93 90.53
C ASN A 563 13.00 11.58 89.59
N ARG A 564 13.21 12.88 89.79
CA ARG A 564 14.27 13.67 89.19
C ARG A 564 15.11 14.30 90.29
N GLU A 565 16.42 14.10 90.21
CA GLU A 565 17.43 14.72 91.06
C GLU A 565 18.22 15.72 90.21
N ILE A 566 18.38 16.94 90.73
CA ILE A 566 19.27 17.95 90.15
C ILE A 566 20.48 18.02 91.07
N PRO A 567 21.69 17.64 90.62
CA PRO A 567 22.88 17.72 91.44
C PRO A 567 23.10 19.16 91.93
N PRO A 568 23.60 19.35 93.16
CA PRO A 568 23.93 20.69 93.64
C PRO A 568 24.97 21.34 92.71
N PRO A 569 24.90 22.66 92.46
CA PRO A 569 25.84 23.35 91.59
C PRO A 569 27.26 23.19 92.13
N VAL A 570 28.20 22.82 91.25
CA VAL A 570 29.60 22.70 91.63
C VAL A 570 30.17 24.09 91.81
N ILE A 571 30.47 24.45 93.05
CA ILE A 571 31.22 25.66 93.38
C ILE A 571 32.69 25.32 93.20
N THR A 572 33.25 25.54 92.01
CA THR A 572 34.70 25.44 91.82
C THR A 572 35.35 26.71 92.36
N SER A 573 36.02 26.62 93.51
CA SER A 573 37.03 27.62 93.89
C SER A 573 38.26 27.41 93.03
N ASP A 574 38.67 28.46 92.32
CA ASP A 574 39.85 28.63 91.47
C ASP A 574 40.96 27.56 91.49
N HIS A 575 41.35 27.17 90.26
CA HIS A 575 42.64 26.62 89.84
C HIS A 575 43.14 25.32 90.48
N VAL A 576 42.93 24.20 89.75
CA VAL A 576 43.93 23.20 89.29
C VAL A 576 43.17 21.92 88.88
N PHE A 577 43.37 21.47 87.64
CA PHE A 577 42.80 20.25 87.04
C PHE A 577 43.19 18.96 87.83
N PRO A 578 42.44 17.88 87.62
CA PRO A 578 43.04 16.82 86.80
C PRO A 578 42.16 16.41 85.61
N ILE A 579 42.87 16.21 84.50
CA ILE A 579 42.42 15.55 83.28
C ILE A 579 42.28 14.05 83.60
N PHE A 580 41.14 13.46 83.25
CA PHE A 580 40.94 12.01 83.16
C PHE A 580 40.29 11.67 81.83
#